data_AF-U1HF15-F1
#
_entry.id   AF-U1HF15-F1
#
_cell.length_a   1.000
_cell.length_b   1.000
_cell.length_c   1.000
_cell.angle_alpha   90.00
_cell.angle_beta   90.00
_cell.angle_gamma   90.00
#
_symmetry.space_group_name_H-M   'P 1'
#
loop_
_entity.id
_entity.type
_entity.pdbx_description
1 polymer ?
#
loop_
_entity_poly.entity_id
_entity_poly.type
_entity_poly.pdbx_seq_one_letter_code
_entity_poly.pdbx_strand_id
1 'polypeptide(L)' 'MDMREMVDKVKKGEPLYGHSELTPYMQGVAARNSRYSALLGHVVPWMNFVNHNQHGVDTAKYYQQAERELEAERLGKAES' A
#
# COMPACT_ATOMS: atom_id res chain seq x y z
N MET A 1 4.86 -2.01 -4.88
CA MET A 1 4.37 -0.63 -5.02
C MET A 1 5.50 0.31 -4.69
N ASP A 2 5.77 1.26 -5.57
CA ASP A 2 6.85 2.24 -5.41
C ASP A 2 6.35 3.52 -4.72
N MET A 3 7.27 4.44 -4.41
CA MET A 3 6.92 5.70 -3.72
C MET A 3 5.94 6.56 -4.51
N ARG A 4 6.11 6.65 -5.84
CA ARG A 4 5.28 7.50 -6.69
C ARG A 4 3.84 7.00 -6.74
N GLU A 5 3.67 5.71 -6.99
CA GLU A 5 2.36 5.05 -7.03
C GLU A 5 1.60 5.27 -5.71
N MET A 6 2.28 5.12 -4.58
CA MET A 6 1.67 5.23 -3.25
C MET A 6 1.30 6.68 -2.92
N VAL A 7 2.16 7.64 -3.26
CA VAL A 7 1.88 9.07 -3.09
C VAL A 7 0.69 9.49 -3.95
N ASP A 8 0.63 9.05 -5.20
CA ASP A 8 -0.50 9.33 -6.09
C ASP A 8 -1.83 8.79 -5.52
N LYS A 9 -1.81 7.58 -4.94
CA LYS A 9 -2.97 7.02 -4.22
C LYS A 9 -3.36 7.87 -3.01
N VAL A 10 -2.38 8.31 -2.21
CA VAL A 10 -2.66 9.20 -1.05
C VAL A 10 -3.30 10.51 -1.51
N LYS A 11 -2.74 11.17 -2.53
CA LYS A 11 -3.30 12.43 -3.06
C LYS A 11 -4.74 12.26 -3.56
N LYS A 12 -5.09 11.07 -4.06
CA LYS A 12 -6.46 10.71 -4.49
C LYS A 12 -7.37 10.23 -3.36
N GLY A 13 -6.86 10.05 -2.14
CA GLY A 13 -7.62 9.48 -1.03
C GLY A 13 -7.89 7.97 -1.16
N GLU A 14 -7.13 7.27 -1.99
CA GLU A 14 -7.28 5.83 -2.22
C GLU A 14 -6.51 5.01 -1.17
N PRO A 15 -6.97 3.79 -0.83
CA PRO A 15 -6.21 2.89 0.02
C PRO A 15 -4.89 2.49 -0.61
N LEU A 16 -3.82 2.56 0.17
CA LEU A 16 -2.47 2.21 -0.27
C LEU A 16 -2.37 0.80 -0.88
N TYR A 17 -3.05 -0.19 -0.28
CA TYR A 17 -3.00 -1.60 -0.66
C TYR A 17 -4.30 -2.09 -1.32
N GLY A 18 -5.14 -1.18 -1.82
CA GLY A 18 -6.43 -1.50 -2.44
C GLY A 18 -7.53 -1.88 -1.44
N HIS A 19 -8.70 -2.24 -1.97
CA HIS A 19 -9.87 -2.66 -1.19
C HIS A 19 -9.95 -4.18 -1.09
N SER A 20 -10.51 -4.68 0.00
CA SER A 20 -10.69 -6.11 0.26
C SER A 20 -12.14 -6.37 0.67
N GLU A 21 -12.73 -7.42 0.14
CA GLU A 21 -14.07 -7.90 0.55
C GLU A 21 -14.02 -8.72 1.85
N LEU A 22 -12.81 -9.06 2.31
CA LEU A 22 -12.60 -9.84 3.52
C LEU A 22 -12.64 -8.98 4.77
N THR A 23 -13.12 -9.57 5.87
CA THR A 23 -13.02 -8.94 7.20
C THR A 23 -11.55 -8.72 7.58
N PRO A 24 -11.25 -7.74 8.46
CA PRO A 24 -9.87 -7.50 8.92
C PRO A 24 -9.19 -8.74 9.51
N TYR A 25 -9.96 -9.59 10.20
CA TYR A 25 -9.47 -10.87 10.70
C TYR A 25 -9.01 -11.80 9.56
N MET A 26 -9.86 -11.97 8.53
CA MET A 26 -9.55 -12.84 7.38
C MET A 26 -8.42 -12.29 6.51
N GLN A 27 -8.28 -10.96 6.39
CA GLN A 27 -7.09 -10.35 5.78
C GLN A 27 -5.83 -10.73 6.54
N GLY A 28 -5.86 -10.71 7.88
CA GLY A 28 -4.75 -11.16 8.71
C GLY A 28 -4.44 -12.66 8.59
N VAL A 29 -5.45 -13.51 8.38
CA VAL A 29 -5.25 -14.93 8.07
C VAL A 29 -4.56 -15.10 6.71
N ALA A 30 -5.07 -14.42 5.68
CA ALA A 30 -4.49 -14.46 4.33
C ALA A 30 -3.04 -13.97 4.31
N ALA A 31 -2.74 -12.87 5.01
CA ALA A 31 -1.39 -12.35 5.14
C ALA A 31 -0.43 -13.38 5.75
N ARG A 32 -0.84 -14.08 6.82
CA ARG A 32 0.00 -15.09 7.48
C ARG A 32 0.24 -16.33 6.61
N ASN A 33 -0.78 -16.80 5.90
CA ASN A 33 -0.66 -17.98 5.03
C ASN A 33 0.19 -17.72 3.78
N SER A 34 0.16 -16.50 3.25
CA SER A 34 0.94 -16.14 2.05
C SER A 34 2.32 -15.56 2.37
N ARG A 35 2.58 -15.15 3.62
CA ARG A 35 3.89 -14.63 4.03
C ARG A 35 4.95 -15.71 3.91
N TYR A 36 5.97 -15.44 3.10
CA TYR A 36 7.09 -16.34 2.78
C TYR A 36 6.74 -17.60 1.99
N SER A 37 5.53 -17.71 1.43
CA SER A 37 5.11 -18.88 0.65
C SER A 37 6.05 -19.19 -0.54
N ALA A 38 6.70 -18.16 -1.09
CA ALA A 38 7.68 -18.29 -2.16
C ALA A 38 8.84 -19.25 -1.82
N LEU A 39 9.23 -19.41 -0.54
CA LEU A 39 10.29 -20.33 -0.13
C LEU A 39 9.96 -21.79 -0.46
N LEU A 40 8.67 -22.14 -0.45
CA LEU A 40 8.16 -23.48 -0.79
C LEU A 40 7.41 -23.49 -2.13
N GLY A 41 7.63 -22.48 -2.98
CA GLY A 41 6.92 -22.33 -4.25
C GLY A 41 7.12 -23.50 -5.23
N HIS A 42 8.22 -24.25 -5.08
CA HIS A 42 8.50 -25.46 -5.85
C HIS A 42 7.69 -26.69 -5.40
N VAL A 43 7.10 -26.65 -4.19
CA VAL A 43 6.21 -27.69 -3.67
C VAL A 43 4.77 -27.32 -3.96
N VAL A 44 4.37 -26.11 -3.60
CA VAL A 44 3.01 -25.58 -3.83
C VAL A 44 3.10 -24.12 -4.24
N PRO A 45 2.55 -23.72 -5.41
CA PRO A 45 2.50 -22.33 -5.82
C PRO A 45 1.41 -21.59 -5.03
N TRP A 46 1.75 -21.14 -3.83
CA TRP A 46 0.82 -20.44 -2.94
C TRP A 46 0.99 -18.91 -3.06
N MET A 47 0.13 -18.28 -3.86
CA MET A 47 0.20 -16.85 -4.16
C MET A 47 -0.72 -16.02 -3.25
N ASN A 48 -0.41 -14.74 -3.07
CA ASN A 48 -1.30 -13.79 -2.39
C ASN A 48 -2.24 -13.11 -3.38
N PHE A 49 -3.55 -13.18 -3.12
CA PHE A 49 -4.60 -12.49 -3.89
C PHE A 49 -5.43 -11.53 -3.03
N VAL A 50 -5.05 -11.33 -1.77
CA VAL A 50 -5.82 -10.54 -0.81
C VAL A 50 -5.12 -9.23 -0.55
N ASN A 51 -5.85 -8.14 -0.78
CA ASN A 51 -5.47 -6.81 -0.32
C ASN A 51 -5.54 -6.76 1.21
N HIS A 52 -4.42 -6.44 1.85
CA HIS A 52 -4.27 -6.43 3.31
C HIS A 52 -3.22 -5.39 3.73
N ASN A 53 -3.21 -4.90 4.96
CA ASN A 53 -2.27 -3.85 5.40
C ASN A 53 -0.98 -4.37 6.08
N GLN A 54 -0.78 -5.68 6.17
CA GLN A 54 0.36 -6.31 6.87
C GLN A 54 1.61 -6.49 5.98
N HIS A 55 2.12 -5.40 5.40
CA HIS A 55 3.30 -5.43 4.53
C HIS A 55 4.63 -5.13 5.22
N GLY A 56 4.61 -4.78 6.51
CA GLY A 56 5.84 -4.52 7.29
C GLY A 56 6.60 -3.26 6.88
N VAL A 57 5.92 -2.32 6.21
CA VAL A 57 6.47 -1.03 5.79
C VAL A 57 5.81 0.07 6.62
N ASP A 58 6.60 1.04 7.10
CA ASP A 58 6.06 2.28 7.63
C ASP A 58 5.40 3.08 6.50
N THR A 59 4.07 3.14 6.53
CA THR A 59 3.27 3.84 5.53
C THR A 59 3.25 5.35 5.70
N ALA A 60 3.66 5.88 6.86
CA ALA A 60 3.66 7.32 7.13
C ALA A 60 4.50 8.10 6.11
N LYS A 61 5.58 7.50 5.62
CA LYS A 61 6.45 8.10 4.60
C LYS A 61 5.72 8.51 3.31
N TYR A 62 4.67 7.77 2.92
CA TYR A 62 3.89 8.11 1.72
C TYR A 62 2.99 9.32 1.95
N TYR A 63 2.38 9.41 3.13
CA TYR A 63 1.55 10.55 3.52
C TYR A 63 2.39 11.83 3.65
N GLN A 64 3.53 11.75 4.34
CA GLN A 64 4.45 12.88 4.47
C GLN A 64 4.97 13.37 3.12
N GLN A 65 5.21 12.48 2.17
CA GLN A 65 5.64 12.88 0.83
C GLN A 65 4.48 13.52 0.05
N ALA A 66 3.27 12.97 0.14
CA ALA A 66 2.09 13.55 -0.48
C ALA A 66 1.80 14.97 0.04
N GLU A 67 1.90 15.18 1.35
CA GLU A 67 1.75 16.50 1.98
C GLU A 67 2.76 17.51 1.42
N ARG A 68 4.05 17.15 1.36
CA ARG A 68 5.10 18.01 0.80
C ARG A 68 4.83 18.40 -0.66
N GLU A 69 4.42 17.44 -1.49
CA GLU A 69 4.15 17.71 -2.90
C GLU A 69 2.90 18.58 -3.10
N LEU A 70 1.83 18.33 -2.35
CA LEU A 70 0.60 19.14 -2.40
C LEU A 70 0.87 20.58 -1.93
N GLU A 71 1.74 20.76 -0.93
CA GLU A 71 2.15 22.09 -0.49
C GLU A 71 2.97 22.82 -1.57
N ALA A 72 3.92 22.14 -2.21
CA ALA A 72 4.69 22.72 -3.32
C ALA A 72 3.80 23.12 -4.50
N GLU A 73 2.82 22.29 -4.86
CA GLU A 73 1.84 22.60 -5.91
C GLU A 73 0.96 23.81 -5.54
N ARG A 74 0.58 23.95 -4.26
CA ARG A 74 -0.19 25.10 -3.77
C ARG A 74 0.61 26.40 -3.83
N LEU A 75 1.88 26.37 -3.42
CA LEU A 75 2.77 27.54 -3.45
C LEU A 75 3.07 27.98 -4.88
N GLY A 76 3.39 27.05 -5.78
CA GLY A 76 3.66 27.38 -7.19
C GLY A 76 2.45 28.00 -7.91
N LYS A 77 1.23 27.61 -7.56
CA LYS A 77 -0.01 28.24 -8.07
C LYS A 77 -0.26 29.65 -7.51
N ALA A 78 0.27 29.96 -6.33
CA ALA A 78 0.12 31.28 -5.71
C ALA A 78 1.14 32.29 -6.24
N GLU A 79 2.26 31.81 -6.80
CA GLU A 79 3.33 32.63 -7.40
C GLU A 79 3.09 32.91 -8.90
N SER A 80 2.16 32.20 -9.55
CA SER A 80 1.76 32.36 -10.96
C SER A 80 0.54 33.26 -11.12
#